data_AF-A0A5J6LMD7-F1
#
_entry.id   AF-A0A5J6LMD7-F1
#
_cell.length_a   1.000
_cell.length_b   1.000
_cell.length_c   1.000
_cell.angle_alpha   90.00
_cell.angle_beta   90.00
_cell.angle_gamma   90.00
#
_symmetry.space_group_name_H-M   'P 1'
#
loop_
_entity.id
_entity.type
_entity.pdbx_description
1 polymer ?
#
loop_
_entity_poly.entity_id
_entity_poly.type
_entity_poly.pdbx_seq_one_letter_code
_entity_poly.pdbx_strand_id
1 'polypeptide(L)'
;MAQIKLTPEDLRASAQRYAQGSQEIDQILTTLTHEQQVIDANWDGSAFDSFEAQFNELSPKIKQFAQLLEDINGQLIKVADIVEQTDQDIAAQIH
;
A
#
# COMPACT_ATOMS: atom_id res chain seq x y z
N MET A 1 -19.61 13.95 -15.04
CA MET A 1 -19.05 14.05 -13.67
C MET A 1 -19.15 12.66 -13.06
N ALA A 2 -18.07 12.09 -12.55
CA ALA A 2 -18.13 10.79 -11.89
C ALA A 2 -19.00 10.91 -10.64
N GLN A 3 -20.16 10.25 -10.63
CA GLN A 3 -21.02 10.21 -9.46
C GLN A 3 -20.41 9.18 -8.51
N ILE A 4 -19.60 9.66 -7.55
CA ILE A 4 -19.07 8.79 -6.49
C ILE A 4 -20.28 8.24 -5.72
N LYS A 5 -20.55 6.95 -5.86
CA LYS A 5 -21.63 6.26 -5.14
C LYS A 5 -21.28 5.93 -3.69
N LEU A 6 -20.02 6.14 -3.32
CA LEU A 6 -19.46 5.85 -2.00
C LEU A 6 -19.49 7.10 -1.13
N THR A 7 -19.79 6.93 0.15
CA THR A 7 -19.74 8.01 1.13
C THR A 7 -18.29 8.37 1.49
N PRO A 8 -18.01 9.55 2.08
CA PRO A 8 -16.70 9.87 2.63
C PRO A 8 -16.18 8.78 3.59
N GLU A 9 -17.05 8.20 4.41
CA GLU A 9 -16.75 7.10 5.33
C GLU A 9 -16.28 5.84 4.57
N ASP A 10 -16.98 5.47 3.49
CA ASP A 10 -16.60 4.32 2.65
C ASP A 10 -15.22 4.52 2.00
N LEU A 11 -14.93 5.74 1.54
CA LEU A 11 -13.64 6.11 0.97
C LEU A 11 -12.51 6.00 2.00
N ARG A 12 -12.73 6.50 3.22
CA ARG A 12 -11.78 6.38 4.34
C ARG A 12 -11.55 4.94 4.75
N ALA A 13 -12.61 4.13 4.83
CA ALA A 13 -12.50 2.70 5.11
C ALA A 13 -11.71 1.96 4.01
N SER A 14 -11.90 2.35 2.75
CA SER A 14 -11.11 1.83 1.65
C SER A 14 -9.65 2.26 1.74
N ALA A 15 -9.38 3.52 2.04
CA ALA A 15 -8.04 4.05 2.23
C ALA A 15 -7.27 3.28 3.32
N GLN A 16 -7.92 3.01 4.46
CA GLN A 16 -7.35 2.20 5.53
C GLN A 16 -6.97 0.78 5.08
N ARG A 17 -7.79 0.14 4.24
CA ARG A 17 -7.44 -1.19 3.68
C ARG A 17 -6.20 -1.13 2.80
N TYR A 18 -6.05 -0.08 2.00
CA TYR A 18 -4.84 0.13 1.19
C TYR A 18 -3.60 0.37 2.08
N ALA A 19 -3.72 1.18 3.14
CA ALA A 19 -2.64 1.40 4.08
C ALA A 19 -2.22 0.10 4.80
N GLN A 20 -3.19 -0.70 5.26
CA GLN A 20 -2.93 -2.00 5.87
C GLN A 20 -2.22 -2.95 4.91
N GLY A 21 -2.67 -3.02 3.66
CA GLY A 21 -2.02 -3.83 2.62
C GLY A 21 -0.57 -3.41 2.36
N SER A 22 -0.26 -2.11 2.36
CA SER A 22 1.12 -1.62 2.25
C SER A 22 2.00 -2.16 3.37
N GLN A 23 1.54 -2.01 4.62
CA GLN A 23 2.28 -2.45 5.80
C GLN A 23 2.52 -3.96 5.81
N GLU A 24 1.52 -4.75 5.42
CA GLU A 24 1.66 -6.20 5.30
C GLU A 24 2.71 -6.60 4.26
N ILE A 25 2.73 -5.93 3.11
CA ILE A 25 3.72 -6.17 2.05
C ILE A 25 5.13 -5.85 2.55
N ASP A 26 5.33 -4.72 3.21
CA ASP A 26 6.63 -4.34 3.75
C ASP A 26 7.12 -5.33 4.82
N GLN A 27 6.21 -5.81 5.66
CA GLN A 27 6.53 -6.80 6.68
C GLN A 27 6.87 -8.16 6.09
N ILE A 28 6.14 -8.61 5.08
CA ILE A 28 6.46 -9.84 4.32
C ILE A 28 7.83 -9.69 3.66
N LEU A 29 8.09 -8.57 2.98
CA LEU A 29 9.37 -8.34 2.31
C LEU A 29 10.54 -8.35 3.30
N THR A 30 10.38 -7.70 4.45
CA THR A 30 11.38 -7.70 5.53
C THR A 30 11.64 -9.11 6.05
N THR A 31 10.58 -9.89 6.27
CA THR A 31 10.66 -11.27 6.76
C THR A 31 11.43 -12.14 5.78
N LEU A 32 11.07 -12.10 4.48
CA LEU A 32 11.74 -12.89 3.44
C LEU A 32 13.21 -12.47 3.24
N THR A 33 13.51 -11.17 3.37
CA THR A 33 14.89 -10.67 3.29
C THR A 33 15.74 -11.23 4.42
N HIS A 34 15.21 -11.31 5.64
CA HIS A 34 15.90 -11.93 6.77
C HIS A 34 16.15 -13.42 6.52
N GLU A 35 15.14 -14.16 6.05
CA GLU A 35 15.31 -15.60 5.81
C GLU A 35 16.30 -15.90 4.67
N GLN A 36 16.39 -15.03 3.67
CA GLN A 36 17.45 -15.14 2.66
C GLN A 36 18.84 -15.03 3.29
N GLN A 37 19.06 -14.09 4.22
CA GLN A 37 20.34 -13.95 4.93
C GLN A 37 20.65 -15.17 5.80
N VAL A 38 19.63 -15.77 6.44
CA VAL A 38 19.80 -17.01 7.19
C VAL A 38 20.20 -18.15 6.27
N ILE A 39 19.55 -18.31 5.11
CA ILE A 39 19.88 -19.35 4.15
C ILE A 39 21.31 -19.18 3.61
N ASP A 40 21.67 -17.96 3.20
CA ASP A 40 23.01 -17.63 2.70
C ASP A 40 24.11 -17.95 3.73
N ALA A 41 23.89 -17.59 5.00
CA ALA A 41 24.85 -17.87 6.07
C ALA A 41 25.00 -19.37 6.41
N ASN A 42 24.00 -20.20 6.09
CA ASN A 42 23.97 -21.63 6.45
C ASN A 42 24.23 -22.56 5.26
N TRP A 43 24.33 -22.01 4.05
CA TRP A 43 24.53 -22.79 2.84
C TRP A 43 25.96 -22.60 2.31
N ASP A 44 26.70 -23.70 2.16
CA ASP A 44 28.05 -23.67 1.58
C ASP A 44 27.97 -23.92 0.06
N GLY A 45 28.24 -22.89 -0.73
CA GLY A 45 28.30 -22.95 -2.20
C GLY A 45 27.16 -22.21 -2.94
N SER A 46 27.24 -22.20 -4.27
CA SER A 46 26.44 -21.31 -5.15
C SER A 46 25.01 -21.77 -5.45
N ALA A 47 24.44 -22.68 -4.65
CA ALA A 47 23.16 -23.31 -5.01
C ALA A 47 21.97 -22.32 -4.90
N PHE A 48 22.11 -21.29 -4.06
CA PHE A 48 21.09 -20.27 -3.82
C PHE A 48 21.31 -18.95 -4.55
N ASP A 49 22.47 -18.74 -5.19
CA ASP A 49 22.83 -17.49 -5.89
C ASP A 49 21.77 -17.04 -6.90
N SER A 50 21.22 -17.99 -7.67
CA SER A 50 20.19 -17.68 -8.67
C SER A 50 18.86 -17.26 -8.04
N PHE A 51 18.53 -17.78 -6.86
CA PHE A 51 17.33 -17.41 -6.12
C PHE A 51 17.51 -16.05 -5.46
N GLU A 52 18.66 -15.83 -4.81
CA GLU A 52 19.04 -14.53 -4.26
C GLU A 52 19.01 -13.42 -5.32
N ALA A 53 19.59 -13.66 -6.50
CA ALA A 53 19.59 -12.68 -7.58
C ALA A 53 18.17 -12.29 -7.99
N GLN A 54 17.27 -13.27 -8.15
CA GLN A 54 15.87 -13.03 -8.48
C GLN A 54 15.14 -12.28 -7.37
N PHE A 55 15.35 -12.64 -6.11
CA PHE A 55 14.73 -11.94 -4.98
C PHE A 55 15.19 -10.49 -4.87
N ASN A 56 16.49 -10.25 -5.04
CA ASN A 56 17.08 -8.90 -5.03
C ASN A 56 16.58 -8.06 -6.22
N GLU A 57 16.32 -8.66 -7.38
CA GLU A 57 15.73 -7.98 -8.54
C GLU A 57 14.25 -7.59 -8.31
N LEU A 58 13.49 -8.46 -7.65
CA LEU A 58 12.05 -8.26 -7.43
C LEU A 58 11.74 -7.40 -6.21
N SER A 59 12.59 -7.40 -5.19
CA SER A 59 12.41 -6.64 -3.95
C SER A 59 12.10 -5.15 -4.17
N PRO A 60 12.80 -4.42 -5.06
CA PRO A 60 12.46 -3.03 -5.37
C PRO A 60 11.07 -2.84 -5.98
N LYS A 61 10.60 -3.80 -6.79
CA LYS A 61 9.26 -3.74 -7.41
C LYS A 61 8.16 -3.94 -6.37
N ILE A 62 8.40 -4.82 -5.38
CA ILE A 62 7.49 -5.03 -4.26
C ILE A 62 7.40 -3.77 -3.39
N LYS A 63 8.54 -3.11 -3.10
CA LYS A 63 8.55 -1.82 -2.38
C LYS A 63 7.79 -0.74 -3.13
N GLN A 64 7.97 -0.65 -4.45
CA GLN A 64 7.21 0.29 -5.28
C GLN A 64 5.71 0.00 -5.24
N PHE A 65 5.33 -1.26 -5.19
CA PHE A 65 3.93 -1.65 -5.07
C PHE A 65 3.35 -1.26 -3.70
N ALA A 66 4.08 -1.48 -2.60
CA ALA A 66 3.67 -1.00 -1.27
C ALA A 66 3.47 0.53 -1.26
N GLN A 67 4.44 1.29 -1.80
CA GLN A 67 4.33 2.74 -1.94
C GLN A 67 3.10 3.17 -2.75
N LEU A 68 2.79 2.47 -3.83
CA LEU A 68 1.58 2.74 -4.63
C LEU A 68 0.30 2.58 -3.79
N LEU A 69 0.24 1.59 -2.89
CA LEU A 69 -0.91 1.43 -2.00
C LEU A 69 -1.03 2.60 -1.01
N GLU A 70 0.09 3.10 -0.48
CA GLU A 70 0.09 4.31 0.37
C GLU A 70 -0.37 5.56 -0.39
N ASP A 71 0.08 5.70 -1.63
CA ASP A 71 -0.32 6.81 -2.50
C ASP A 71 -1.83 6.76 -2.78
N ILE A 72 -2.39 5.57 -3.02
CA ILE A 72 -3.84 5.37 -3.18
C ILE A 72 -4.57 5.71 -1.89
N ASN A 73 -4.07 5.28 -0.73
CA ASN A 73 -4.64 5.66 0.57
C ASN A 73 -4.71 7.19 0.72
N GLY A 74 -3.61 7.90 0.47
CA GLY A 74 -3.57 9.36 0.55
C GLY A 74 -4.52 10.04 -0.43
N GLN A 75 -4.66 9.52 -1.64
CA GLN A 75 -5.63 10.03 -2.62
C GLN A 75 -7.07 9.81 -2.18
N LEU A 76 -7.41 8.63 -1.66
CA LEU A 76 -8.77 8.32 -1.19
C LEU A 76 -9.18 9.18 0.00
N ILE A 77 -8.26 9.45 0.94
CA ILE A 77 -8.51 10.38 2.05
C ILE A 77 -8.83 11.78 1.52
N LYS A 78 -8.01 12.31 0.60
CA LYS A 78 -8.25 13.63 0.00
C LYS A 78 -9.61 13.72 -0.70
N VAL A 79 -10.00 12.66 -1.41
CA VAL A 79 -11.31 12.63 -2.07
C VAL A 79 -12.44 12.60 -1.02
N ALA A 80 -12.30 11.84 0.06
CA ALA A 80 -13.27 11.83 1.14
C ALA A 80 -13.45 13.23 1.77
N ASP A 81 -12.35 13.93 2.03
CA ASP A 81 -12.37 15.28 2.61
C ASP A 81 -13.05 16.29 1.67
N ILE A 82 -12.77 16.22 0.36
CA ILE A 82 -13.42 17.08 -0.65
C ILE A 82 -14.93 16.84 -0.70
N VAL A 83 -15.36 15.57 -0.70
CA VAL A 83 -16.78 15.22 -0.74
C VAL A 83 -17.49 15.71 0.53
N GLU A 84 -16.91 15.46 1.70
CA GLU A 84 -17.48 15.90 2.97
C GLU A 84 -17.59 17.44 3.06
N GLN A 85 -16.54 18.16 2.65
CA GLN A 85 -16.59 19.63 2.63
C GLN A 85 -17.66 20.14 1.66
N THR A 86 -17.76 19.54 0.48
CA THR A 86 -18.76 19.92 -0.52
C THR A 86 -20.19 19.71 0.01
N ASP A 87 -20.43 18.59 0.69
CA ASP A 87 -21.73 18.29 1.31
C ASP A 87 -22.08 19.29 2.42
N GLN A 88 -21.10 19.66 3.26
CA GLN A 88 -21.28 20.68 4.31
C GLN A 88 -21.57 22.08 3.72
N ASP A 89 -20.85 22.48 2.66
CA ASP A 89 -21.04 23.76 2.00
C ASP A 89 -22.44 23.87 1.38
N ILE A 90 -22.92 22.79 0.74
CA ILE A 90 -24.28 22.73 0.18
C ILE A 90 -25.32 22.83 1.30
N ALA A 91 -25.14 22.07 2.39
CA ALA A 91 -26.06 22.10 3.52
C ALA A 91 -26.16 23.50 4.17
N ALA A 92 -25.05 24.26 4.21
CA ALA A 92 -25.02 25.63 4.73
C ALA A 92 -25.72 26.65 3.82
N GLN A 93 -25.77 26.41 2.50
CA GLN A 93 -26.47 27.29 1.54
C GLN A 93 -27.98 27.05 1.48
N ILE A 94 -28.45 25.87 1.89
CA ILE A 94 -29.87 25.56 1.98
C ILE A 94 -30.35 25.98 3.39
N HIS A 95 -30.65 27.27 3.54
CA HIS A 95 -31.34 27.87 4.69
C HIS A 95 -32.39 28.88 4.22
#